data_AF-A0A0R2BBZ4-F1
#
_entry.id   AF-A0A0R2BBZ4-F1
#
_cell.length_a   1.000
_cell.length_b   1.000
_cell.length_c   1.000
_cell.angle_alpha   90.00
_cell.angle_beta   90.00
_cell.angle_gamma   90.00
#
_symmetry.space_group_name_H-M   'P 1'
#
loop_
_entity.id
_entity.type
_entity.pdbx_description
1 polymer ?
#
loop_
_entity_poly.entity_id
_entity_poly.type
_entity_poly.pdbx_seq_one_letter_code
_entity_poly.pdbx_strand_id
1 'polypeptide(L)'
;MRDEKILFLEHLRSVYDHCHDHLLEQGRKRDQGITFYVVLLAFILTNKDKVEQVFGGESTFIFINGGLVIIGWIVLCFLADLRSWHTQYLGSIYTLNWIFANESKFDSVDDIKNQMKTIMTATINTQNVPSFSKHPIRWCRYWMSGLWKSTDDKVYTGMIVLTATPLMGILNRIEYTKNYVCQWFILYLLVSIIIFEYYAKKKVAEGEKYNTWILSFDYNSKLK
;
A
#
# COMPACT_ATOMS: atom_id res chain seq x y z
N MET A 1 -35.96 1.09 -21.33
CA MET A 1 -34.72 1.72 -21.85
C MET A 1 -34.37 3.04 -21.18
N ARG A 2 -35.14 4.14 -21.31
CA ARG A 2 -34.77 5.43 -20.67
C ARG A 2 -34.77 5.37 -19.13
N ASP A 3 -35.77 4.72 -18.54
CA ASP A 3 -35.88 4.57 -17.08
C ASP A 3 -34.81 3.64 -16.50
N GLU A 4 -34.40 2.61 -17.26
CA GLU A 4 -33.33 1.70 -16.88
C GLU A 4 -31.95 2.40 -16.91
N LYS A 5 -31.72 3.29 -17.88
CA LYS A 5 -30.51 4.11 -17.93
C LYS A 5 -30.44 5.04 -16.71
N ILE A 6 -31.55 5.70 -16.36
CA ILE A 6 -31.61 6.61 -15.21
C ILE A 6 -31.33 5.85 -13.92
N LEU A 7 -32.00 4.71 -13.70
CA LEU A 7 -31.78 3.86 -12.52
C LEU A 7 -30.33 3.36 -12.43
N PHE A 8 -29.74 2.99 -13.56
CA PHE A 8 -28.34 2.56 -13.60
C PHE A 8 -27.38 3.71 -13.26
N LEU A 9 -27.62 4.92 -13.76
CA LEU A 9 -26.81 6.09 -13.44
C LEU A 9 -26.94 6.50 -11.96
N GLU A 10 -28.13 6.40 -11.37
CA GLU A 10 -28.33 6.60 -9.93
C GLU A 10 -27.54 5.57 -9.11
N HIS A 11 -27.54 4.29 -9.53
CA HIS A 11 -26.70 3.28 -8.91
C HIS A 11 -25.19 3.63 -9.02
N LEU A 12 -24.73 4.08 -10.19
CA LEU A 12 -23.35 4.52 -10.38
C LEU A 12 -22.98 5.73 -9.51
N ARG A 13 -23.93 6.64 -9.25
CA ARG A 13 -23.71 7.77 -8.32
C ARG A 13 -23.54 7.27 -6.88
N SER A 14 -24.36 6.31 -6.45
CA SER A 14 -24.16 5.66 -5.13
C SER A 14 -22.79 4.98 -5.03
N VAL A 15 -22.34 4.28 -6.09
CA VAL A 15 -21.00 3.68 -6.12
C VAL A 15 -19.91 4.76 -6.05
N TYR A 16 -20.09 5.88 -6.75
CA TYR A 16 -19.19 7.03 -6.68
C TYR A 16 -19.04 7.57 -5.25
N ASP A 17 -20.16 7.83 -4.58
CA ASP A 17 -20.18 8.39 -3.23
C ASP A 17 -19.47 7.44 -2.24
N HIS A 18 -19.76 6.14 -2.32
CA HIS A 18 -19.07 5.13 -1.51
C HIS A 18 -17.56 5.08 -1.78
N CYS A 19 -17.14 5.17 -3.05
CA CYS A 19 -15.71 5.22 -3.37
C CYS A 19 -15.04 6.47 -2.80
N HIS A 20 -15.72 7.61 -2.86
CA HIS A 20 -15.22 8.86 -2.32
C HIS A 20 -15.02 8.78 -0.80
N ASP A 21 -16.04 8.31 -0.07
CA ASP A 21 -15.99 8.15 1.38
C ASP A 21 -14.87 7.18 1.80
N HIS A 22 -14.76 6.03 1.11
CA HIS A 22 -13.70 5.07 1.40
C HIS A 22 -12.30 5.61 1.09
N LEU A 23 -12.15 6.46 0.06
CA LEU A 23 -10.88 7.10 -0.27
C LEU A 23 -10.42 8.05 0.86
N LEU A 24 -11.34 8.86 1.39
CA LEU A 24 -11.07 9.70 2.56
C LEU A 24 -10.73 8.87 3.80
N GLU A 25 -11.44 7.76 4.01
CA GLU A 25 -11.20 6.84 5.12
C GLU A 25 -9.80 6.19 5.03
N GLN A 26 -9.35 5.80 3.82
CA GLN A 26 -8.00 5.26 3.62
C GLN A 26 -6.93 6.28 4.03
N GLY A 27 -7.10 7.55 3.65
CA GLY A 27 -6.18 8.63 4.04
C GLY A 27 -6.07 8.79 5.55
N ARG A 28 -7.21 8.78 6.27
CA ARG A 28 -7.22 8.85 7.73
C ARG A 28 -6.53 7.64 8.38
N LYS A 29 -6.82 6.42 7.90
CA LYS A 29 -6.21 5.17 8.40
C LYS A 29 -4.70 5.15 8.19
N ARG A 30 -4.23 5.65 7.04
CA ARG A 30 -2.81 5.82 6.72
C ARG A 30 -2.12 6.69 7.77
N ASP A 31 -2.68 7.86 8.03
CA ASP A 31 -2.10 8.84 8.95
C ASP A 31 -2.09 8.34 10.40
N GLN A 32 -3.12 7.60 10.81
CA GLN A 32 -3.17 6.92 12.11
C GLN A 32 -2.05 5.88 12.27
N GLY A 33 -1.84 5.03 11.26
CA GLY A 33 -0.77 4.02 11.28
C GLY A 33 0.63 4.63 11.35
N ILE A 34 0.87 5.71 10.58
CA ILE A 34 2.13 6.45 10.61
C ILE A 34 2.34 7.10 11.99
N THR A 35 1.33 7.80 12.50
CA THR A 35 1.41 8.50 13.79
C THR A 35 1.69 7.53 14.93
N PHE A 36 1.00 6.40 14.95
CA PHE A 36 1.23 5.33 15.92
C PHE A 36 2.69 4.90 15.95
N TYR A 37 3.27 4.61 14.78
CA TYR A 37 4.66 4.16 14.70
C TYR A 37 5.66 5.25 15.09
N VAL A 38 5.46 6.48 14.63
CA VAL A 38 6.34 7.62 14.93
C VAL A 38 6.35 7.93 16.42
N VAL A 39 5.18 7.92 17.08
CA VAL A 39 5.08 8.15 18.53
C VAL A 39 5.81 7.05 19.30
N LEU A 40 5.62 5.78 18.91
CA LEU A 40 6.31 4.66 19.52
C LEU A 40 7.83 4.75 19.35
N LEU A 41 8.29 5.07 18.14
CA LEU A 41 9.71 5.25 17.83
C LEU A 41 10.31 6.40 18.65
N ALA A 42 9.64 7.55 18.69
CA ALA A 42 10.07 8.72 19.46
C ALA A 42 10.15 8.42 20.96
N PHE A 43 9.17 7.68 21.50
CA PHE A 43 9.17 7.27 22.90
C PHE A 43 10.42 6.43 23.26
N ILE A 44 10.75 5.44 22.43
CA ILE A 44 11.91 4.57 22.67
C ILE A 44 13.23 5.31 22.46
N LEU A 45 13.34 6.14 21.42
CA LEU A 45 14.55 6.94 21.18
C LEU A 45 14.82 7.93 22.32
N THR A 46 13.78 8.60 22.83
CA THR A 46 13.91 9.60 23.90
C THR A 46 14.22 8.97 25.26
N ASN A 47 13.78 7.72 25.49
CA ASN A 47 13.96 7.03 26.76
C ASN A 47 15.02 5.93 26.70
N LYS A 48 15.89 5.93 25.68
CA LYS A 48 16.87 4.86 25.42
C LYS A 48 17.67 4.47 26.66
N ASP A 49 18.27 5.44 27.36
CA ASP A 49 19.15 5.16 28.50
C ASP A 49 18.38 4.54 29.67
N LYS A 50 17.15 5.00 29.91
CA LYS A 50 16.27 4.44 30.96
C LYS A 50 15.83 3.02 30.60
N VAL A 51 15.50 2.78 29.34
CA VAL A 51 15.11 1.45 28.84
C VAL A 51 16.28 0.47 28.98
N GLU A 52 17.50 0.88 28.61
CA GLU A 52 18.70 0.03 28.78
C GLU A 52 18.98 -0.31 30.25
N GLN A 53 18.83 0.68 31.15
CA GLN A 53 19.03 0.49 32.60
C GLN A 53 17.99 -0.42 33.25
N VAL A 54 16.70 -0.25 32.89
CA VAL A 54 15.60 -1.00 33.50
C VAL A 54 15.55 -2.46 33.02
N PHE A 55 15.89 -2.70 31.76
CA PHE A 55 15.67 -4.00 31.14
C PHE A 55 16.92 -4.88 30.97
N GLY A 56 18.04 -4.53 31.60
CA GLY A 56 19.16 -5.48 31.77
C GLY A 56 20.22 -5.49 30.66
N GLY A 57 20.52 -4.34 30.06
CA GLY A 57 21.71 -4.16 29.23
C GLY A 57 21.52 -4.41 27.72
N GLU A 58 22.62 -4.69 27.01
CA GLU A 58 22.70 -4.64 25.54
C GLU A 58 21.77 -5.63 24.81
N SER A 59 21.60 -6.83 25.34
CA SER A 59 20.72 -7.84 24.74
C SER A 59 19.28 -7.34 24.68
N THR A 60 18.79 -6.68 25.72
CA THR A 60 17.40 -6.20 25.75
C THR A 60 17.20 -4.98 24.86
N PHE A 61 18.23 -4.15 24.71
CA PHE A 61 18.22 -3.10 23.70
C PHE A 61 18.03 -3.67 22.28
N ILE A 62 18.74 -4.76 21.95
CA ILE A 62 18.60 -5.45 20.65
C ILE A 62 17.17 -5.98 20.48
N PHE A 63 16.60 -6.62 21.50
CA PHE A 63 15.23 -7.15 21.43
C PHE A 63 14.17 -6.05 21.27
N ILE A 64 14.27 -4.94 22.01
CA ILE A 64 13.31 -3.84 21.92
C ILE A 64 13.37 -3.17 20.55
N ASN A 65 14.58 -2.89 20.04
CA ASN A 65 14.74 -2.35 18.69
C ASN A 65 14.27 -3.37 17.63
N GLY A 66 14.53 -4.66 17.83
CA GLY A 66 14.02 -5.72 16.95
C GLY A 66 12.49 -5.74 16.89
N GLY A 67 11.82 -5.58 18.04
CA GLY A 67 10.38 -5.39 18.11
C GLY A 67 9.89 -4.16 17.36
N LEU A 68 10.58 -3.02 17.49
CA LEU A 68 10.27 -1.81 16.73
C LEU A 68 10.42 -1.99 15.22
N VAL A 69 11.42 -2.75 14.78
CA VAL A 69 11.59 -3.10 13.36
C VAL A 69 10.38 -3.91 12.87
N ILE A 70 9.97 -4.94 13.63
CA ILE A 70 8.81 -5.79 13.29
C ILE A 70 7.52 -4.96 13.22
N ILE A 71 7.27 -4.09 14.21
CA ILE A 71 6.10 -3.21 14.21
C ILE A 71 6.13 -2.27 13.00
N GLY A 72 7.29 -1.70 12.67
CA GLY A 72 7.45 -0.85 11.49
C GLY A 72 7.11 -1.58 10.19
N TRP A 73 7.47 -2.86 10.07
CA TRP A 73 7.09 -3.68 8.92
C TRP A 73 5.60 -3.96 8.83
N ILE A 74 4.94 -4.24 9.96
CA ILE A 74 3.49 -4.41 10.00
C ILE A 74 2.82 -3.14 9.48
N VAL A 75 3.29 -1.98 9.91
CA VAL A 75 2.80 -0.68 9.42
C VAL A 75 3.10 -0.49 7.93
N LEU A 76 4.28 -0.87 7.43
CA LEU A 76 4.59 -0.81 6.00
C LEU A 76 3.71 -1.72 5.13
N CYS A 77 3.36 -2.92 5.60
CA CYS A 77 2.38 -3.79 4.92
C CYS A 77 1.00 -3.15 4.90
N PHE A 78 0.55 -2.66 6.05
CA PHE A 78 -0.71 -1.96 6.17
C PHE A 78 -0.79 -0.77 5.22
N LEU A 79 0.25 0.06 5.15
CA LEU A 79 0.32 1.19 4.22
C LEU A 79 0.29 0.76 2.74
N ALA A 80 0.93 -0.36 2.40
CA ALA A 80 0.90 -0.90 1.05
C ALA A 80 -0.49 -1.39 0.64
N ASP A 81 -1.21 -2.04 1.57
CA ASP A 81 -2.60 -2.47 1.35
C ASP A 81 -3.54 -1.25 1.21
N LEU A 82 -3.45 -0.26 2.11
CA LEU A 82 -4.23 0.98 2.00
C LEU A 82 -3.98 1.68 0.67
N ARG A 83 -2.73 1.71 0.21
CA ARG A 83 -2.36 2.29 -1.08
C ARG A 83 -2.96 1.54 -2.26
N SER A 84 -2.92 0.21 -2.22
CA SER A 84 -3.56 -0.65 -3.22
C SER A 84 -5.06 -0.35 -3.34
N TRP A 85 -5.74 -0.18 -2.20
CA TRP A 85 -7.13 0.22 -2.13
C TRP A 85 -7.38 1.64 -2.63
N HIS A 86 -6.55 2.60 -2.20
CA HIS A 86 -6.64 4.00 -2.62
C HIS A 86 -6.53 4.16 -4.15
N THR A 87 -5.60 3.44 -4.79
CA THR A 87 -5.45 3.43 -6.25
C THR A 87 -6.71 2.88 -6.95
N GLN A 88 -7.31 1.82 -6.41
CA GLN A 88 -8.54 1.25 -6.97
C GLN A 88 -9.71 2.23 -6.86
N TYR A 89 -9.94 2.84 -5.69
CA TYR A 89 -11.01 3.83 -5.51
C TYR A 89 -10.81 5.05 -6.42
N LEU A 90 -9.58 5.56 -6.52
CA LEU A 90 -9.27 6.71 -7.38
C LEU A 90 -9.51 6.39 -8.87
N GLY A 91 -9.10 5.20 -9.32
CA GLY A 91 -9.37 4.73 -10.68
C GLY A 91 -10.86 4.57 -10.98
N SER A 92 -11.64 4.08 -10.01
CA SER A 92 -13.10 3.99 -10.14
C SER A 92 -13.76 5.37 -10.21
N ILE A 93 -13.39 6.30 -9.33
CA ILE A 93 -13.88 7.68 -9.32
C ILE A 93 -13.57 8.38 -10.66
N TYR A 94 -12.35 8.23 -11.18
CA TYR A 94 -11.96 8.82 -12.46
C TYR A 94 -12.83 8.30 -13.61
N THR A 95 -13.05 6.98 -13.65
CA THR A 95 -13.90 6.33 -14.66
C THR A 95 -15.33 6.84 -14.57
N LEU A 96 -15.91 6.88 -13.37
CA LEU A 96 -17.28 7.34 -13.13
C LEU A 96 -17.47 8.82 -13.47
N ASN A 97 -16.54 9.69 -13.07
CA ASN A 97 -16.56 11.10 -13.43
C ASN A 97 -16.56 11.29 -14.95
N TRP A 98 -15.76 10.51 -15.68
CA TRP A 98 -15.73 10.58 -17.13
C TRP A 98 -17.06 10.13 -17.75
N ILE A 99 -17.68 9.08 -17.22
CA ILE A 99 -19.02 8.63 -17.66
C ILE A 99 -20.07 9.71 -17.41
N PHE A 100 -20.11 10.31 -16.22
CA PHE A 100 -21.07 11.38 -15.91
C PHE A 100 -20.86 12.63 -16.78
N ALA A 101 -19.60 13.01 -17.05
CA ALA A 101 -19.30 14.13 -17.94
C ALA A 101 -19.69 13.88 -19.40
N ASN A 102 -19.86 12.61 -19.81
CA ASN A 102 -20.20 12.21 -21.17
C ASN A 102 -21.56 11.50 -21.25
N GLU A 103 -22.44 11.71 -20.27
CA GLU A 103 -23.72 10.98 -20.14
C GLU A 103 -24.59 11.06 -21.40
N SER A 104 -24.53 12.19 -22.10
CA SER A 104 -25.28 12.46 -23.34
C SER A 104 -24.82 11.62 -24.53
N LYS A 105 -23.66 10.96 -24.45
CA LYS A 105 -23.09 10.11 -25.52
C LYS A 105 -23.54 8.65 -25.43
N PHE A 106 -24.27 8.27 -24.39
CA PHE A 106 -24.72 6.89 -24.18
C PHE A 106 -26.22 6.78 -24.40
N ASP A 107 -26.64 5.88 -25.28
CA ASP A 107 -28.06 5.64 -25.54
C ASP A 107 -28.61 4.51 -24.67
N SER A 108 -27.75 3.58 -24.25
CA SER A 108 -28.13 2.41 -23.45
C SER A 108 -27.20 2.17 -22.24
N VAL A 109 -27.65 1.29 -21.34
CA VAL A 109 -26.84 0.79 -20.21
C VAL A 109 -25.63 -0.01 -20.70
N ASP A 110 -25.79 -0.76 -21.79
CA ASP A 110 -24.71 -1.59 -22.33
C ASP A 110 -23.58 -0.74 -22.92
N ASP A 111 -23.89 0.43 -23.50
CA ASP A 111 -22.87 1.39 -23.95
C ASP A 111 -22.02 1.89 -22.78
N ILE A 112 -22.67 2.19 -21.65
CA ILE A 112 -21.98 2.62 -20.42
C ILE A 112 -21.07 1.50 -19.92
N LYS A 113 -21.58 0.27 -19.79
CA LYS A 113 -20.79 -0.88 -19.33
C LYS A 113 -19.60 -1.17 -20.24
N ASN A 114 -19.81 -1.16 -21.56
CA ASN A 114 -18.75 -1.39 -22.54
C ASN A 114 -17.68 -0.30 -22.46
N GLN A 115 -18.09 0.96 -22.32
CA GLN A 115 -17.16 2.07 -22.23
C GLN A 115 -16.35 2.04 -20.92
N MET A 116 -16.98 1.73 -19.79
CA MET A 116 -16.29 1.51 -18.52
C MET A 116 -15.24 0.41 -18.64
N LYS A 117 -15.60 -0.72 -19.26
CA LYS A 117 -14.68 -1.83 -19.52
C LYS A 117 -13.51 -1.41 -20.41
N THR A 118 -13.76 -0.61 -21.45
CA THR A 118 -12.71 -0.06 -22.33
C THR A 118 -11.76 0.85 -21.55
N ILE A 119 -12.27 1.77 -20.74
CA ILE A 119 -11.44 2.69 -19.93
C ILE A 119 -10.59 1.91 -18.93
N MET A 120 -11.18 0.95 -18.22
CA MET A 120 -10.45 0.09 -17.29
C MET A 120 -9.37 -0.74 -18.00
N THR A 121 -9.70 -1.35 -19.14
CA THR A 121 -8.75 -2.17 -19.92
C THR A 121 -7.62 -1.32 -20.51
N ALA A 122 -7.91 -0.11 -20.99
CA ALA A 122 -6.90 0.83 -21.48
C ALA A 122 -5.95 1.27 -20.36
N THR A 123 -6.50 1.56 -19.17
CA THR A 123 -5.71 1.93 -17.98
C THR A 123 -4.76 0.80 -17.57
N ILE A 124 -5.25 -0.45 -17.53
CA ILE A 124 -4.44 -1.64 -17.23
C ILE A 124 -3.32 -1.83 -18.26
N ASN A 125 -3.64 -1.70 -19.55
CA ASN A 125 -2.66 -1.90 -20.63
C ASN A 125 -1.59 -0.80 -20.68
N THR A 126 -1.89 0.42 -20.21
CA THR A 126 -0.88 1.48 -20.08
C THR A 126 0.07 1.27 -18.89
N GLN A 127 -0.34 0.51 -17.89
CA GLN A 127 0.49 0.21 -16.72
C GLN A 127 1.42 -0.97 -17.02
N ASN A 128 2.56 -0.66 -17.62
CA ASN A 128 3.66 -1.60 -17.88
C ASN A 128 4.38 -2.03 -16.59
N VAL A 129 3.67 -2.68 -15.66
CA VAL A 129 4.27 -3.20 -14.43
C VAL A 129 4.94 -4.56 -14.73
N PRO A 130 6.29 -4.62 -14.83
CA PRO A 130 7.00 -5.85 -15.16
C PRO A 130 6.72 -6.93 -14.11
N SER A 131 6.67 -8.20 -14.53
CA SER A 131 6.59 -9.31 -13.57
C SER A 131 7.94 -9.53 -12.92
N PHE A 132 8.02 -9.52 -11.59
CA PHE A 132 9.25 -9.83 -10.86
C PHE A 132 9.78 -11.23 -11.20
N SER A 133 8.88 -12.22 -11.28
CA SER A 133 9.23 -13.62 -11.59
C SER A 133 9.85 -13.83 -12.97
N LYS A 134 9.58 -12.91 -13.92
CA LYS A 134 10.08 -13.01 -15.30
C LYS A 134 11.22 -12.03 -15.57
N HIS A 135 11.23 -10.87 -14.92
CA HIS A 135 12.18 -9.78 -15.18
C HIS A 135 12.61 -9.05 -13.90
N PRO A 136 13.44 -9.66 -13.03
CA PRO A 136 13.82 -9.09 -11.73
C PRO A 136 14.54 -7.73 -11.85
N ILE A 137 15.45 -7.58 -12.82
CA ILE A 137 16.21 -6.33 -13.01
C ILE A 137 15.30 -5.17 -13.49
N ARG A 138 14.38 -5.43 -14.43
CA ARG A 138 13.42 -4.42 -14.89
C ARG A 138 12.46 -4.03 -13.77
N TRP A 139 12.07 -4.98 -12.94
CA TRP A 139 11.25 -4.73 -11.77
C TRP A 139 11.97 -3.85 -10.74
N CYS A 140 13.24 -4.13 -10.44
CA CYS A 140 14.04 -3.27 -9.56
C CYS A 140 14.19 -1.84 -10.11
N ARG A 141 14.39 -1.67 -11.43
CA ARG A 141 14.42 -0.34 -12.06
C ARG A 141 13.07 0.38 -12.00
N TYR A 142 11.98 -0.32 -12.32
CA TYR A 142 10.62 0.20 -12.21
C TYR A 142 10.38 0.72 -10.80
N TRP A 143 10.76 -0.07 -9.79
CA TRP A 143 10.65 0.29 -8.39
C TRP A 143 11.50 1.51 -8.01
N MET A 144 12.80 1.51 -8.31
CA MET A 144 13.68 2.65 -8.01
C MET A 144 13.18 3.95 -8.65
N SER A 145 12.61 3.85 -9.84
CA SER A 145 12.02 5.00 -10.53
C SER A 145 10.72 5.49 -9.89
N GLY A 146 10.04 4.65 -9.09
CA GLY A 146 8.74 4.93 -8.48
C GLY A 146 8.82 5.62 -7.12
N LEU A 147 9.91 5.41 -6.36
CA LEU A 147 10.06 5.85 -4.96
C LEU A 147 9.79 7.34 -4.67
N TRP A 148 9.81 8.20 -5.69
CA TRP A 148 9.68 9.66 -5.54
C TRP A 148 8.61 10.29 -6.42
N LYS A 149 7.81 9.49 -7.15
CA LYS A 149 6.87 10.02 -8.16
C LYS A 149 5.65 10.68 -7.55
N SER A 150 5.00 10.03 -6.58
CA SER A 150 3.81 10.55 -5.92
C SER A 150 4.06 10.94 -4.46
N THR A 151 3.14 11.71 -3.87
CA THR A 151 3.17 12.00 -2.42
C THR A 151 3.11 10.71 -1.60
N ASP A 152 2.30 9.73 -2.02
CA ASP A 152 2.20 8.44 -1.33
C ASP A 152 3.49 7.61 -1.47
N ASP A 153 4.22 7.71 -2.59
CA ASP A 153 5.55 7.11 -2.74
C ASP A 153 6.56 7.70 -1.75
N LYS A 154 6.54 9.03 -1.58
CA LYS A 154 7.42 9.74 -0.65
C LYS A 154 7.11 9.36 0.79
N VAL A 155 5.83 9.31 1.17
CA VAL A 155 5.40 8.89 2.51
C VAL A 155 5.82 7.45 2.79
N TYR A 156 5.61 6.54 1.83
CA TYR A 156 6.01 5.15 1.95
C TYR A 156 7.54 5.00 2.11
N THR A 157 8.31 5.73 1.30
CA THR A 157 9.77 5.76 1.38
C THR A 157 10.26 6.32 2.71
N GLY A 158 9.63 7.40 3.21
CA GLY A 158 9.93 7.95 4.53
C GLY A 158 9.72 6.94 5.65
N MET A 159 8.65 6.15 5.57
CA MET A 159 8.39 5.09 6.55
C MET A 159 9.40 3.95 6.52
N ILE A 160 9.95 3.61 5.34
CA ILE A 160 11.05 2.66 5.22
C ILE A 160 12.28 3.18 5.96
N VAL A 161 12.64 4.46 5.75
CA VAL A 161 13.78 5.10 6.43
C VAL A 161 13.59 5.13 7.94
N LEU A 162 12.39 5.49 8.41
CA LEU A 162 12.07 5.48 9.85
C LEU A 162 12.18 4.08 10.44
N THR A 163 11.68 3.06 9.74
CA THR A 163 11.77 1.66 10.18
C THR A 163 13.21 1.12 10.17
N ALA A 164 14.09 1.68 9.34
CA ALA A 164 15.52 1.36 9.35
C ALA A 164 16.27 1.98 10.55
N THR A 165 15.70 2.98 11.23
CA THR A 165 16.39 3.68 12.33
C THR A 165 16.68 2.75 13.53
N PRO A 166 15.72 1.96 14.05
CA PRO A 166 16.02 0.95 15.07
C PRO A 166 17.02 -0.11 14.60
N LEU A 167 16.99 -0.48 13.31
CA LEU A 167 17.92 -1.44 12.73
C LEU A 167 19.37 -0.92 12.77
N MET A 168 19.60 0.35 12.42
CA MET A 168 20.91 0.99 12.55
C MET A 168 21.41 1.01 14.00
N GLY A 169 20.50 1.22 14.95
CA GLY A 169 20.79 1.13 16.38
C GLY A 169 21.27 -0.27 16.80
N ILE A 170 20.64 -1.32 16.26
CA ILE A 170 21.07 -2.72 16.47
C ILE A 170 22.45 -2.94 15.82
N LEU A 171 22.62 -2.57 14.55
CA LEU A 171 23.85 -2.79 13.78
C LEU A 171 25.08 -2.19 14.46
N ASN A 172 24.99 -0.97 14.99
CA ASN A 172 26.09 -0.31 15.70
C ASN A 172 26.52 -1.03 16.99
N ARG A 173 25.68 -1.90 17.56
CA ARG A 173 26.01 -2.69 18.76
C ARG A 173 26.51 -4.11 18.43
N ILE A 174 26.48 -4.52 17.16
CA ILE A 174 26.91 -5.86 16.72
C ILE A 174 28.41 -6.04 16.85
N GLU A 175 29.20 -4.99 16.56
CA GLU A 175 30.67 -5.07 16.65
C GLU A 175 31.15 -5.48 18.05
N TYR A 176 30.33 -5.27 19.08
CA TYR A 176 30.64 -5.59 20.47
C TYR A 176 30.08 -6.94 20.94
N THR A 177 29.04 -7.45 20.29
CA THR A 177 28.36 -8.68 20.73
C THR A 177 28.89 -9.91 20.00
N LYS A 178 29.81 -10.65 20.64
CA LYS A 178 30.25 -12.01 20.22
C LYS A 178 29.14 -13.08 20.35
N ASN A 179 27.87 -12.68 20.34
CA ASN A 179 26.74 -13.57 20.56
C ASN A 179 26.14 -14.01 19.22
N TYR A 180 26.36 -15.29 18.87
CA TYR A 180 25.83 -15.89 17.65
C TYR A 180 24.30 -15.79 17.52
N VAL A 181 23.55 -15.81 18.62
CA VAL A 181 22.07 -15.70 18.60
C VAL A 181 21.64 -14.32 18.08
N CYS A 182 22.33 -13.25 18.50
CA CYS A 182 22.04 -11.90 18.03
C CYS A 182 22.36 -11.75 16.54
N GLN A 183 23.49 -12.31 16.09
CA GLN A 183 23.88 -12.29 14.68
C GLN A 183 22.86 -12.99 13.76
N TRP A 184 22.35 -14.17 14.16
CA TRP A 184 21.30 -14.87 13.42
C TRP A 184 19.97 -14.11 13.40
N PHE A 185 19.59 -13.49 14.52
CA PHE A 185 18.39 -12.66 14.60
C PHE A 185 18.47 -11.46 13.65
N ILE A 186 19.64 -10.83 13.52
CA ILE A 186 19.85 -9.70 12.61
C ILE A 186 19.83 -10.14 11.15
N LEU A 187 20.46 -11.27 10.82
CA LEU A 187 20.36 -11.83 9.47
C LEU A 187 18.90 -12.12 9.11
N TYR A 188 18.13 -12.69 10.04
CA TYR A 188 16.69 -12.86 9.89
C TYR A 188 16.00 -11.53 9.63
N LEU A 189 16.30 -10.48 10.40
CA LEU A 189 15.71 -9.16 10.21
C LEU A 189 16.03 -8.58 8.82
N LEU A 190 17.26 -8.71 8.34
CA LEU A 190 17.68 -8.22 7.02
C LEU A 190 16.98 -8.98 5.88
N VAL A 191 16.87 -10.30 5.99
CA VAL A 191 16.16 -11.12 5.00
C VAL A 191 14.67 -10.78 4.98
N SER A 192 14.05 -10.57 6.14
CA SER A 192 12.64 -10.20 6.21
C SER A 192 12.37 -8.82 5.59
N ILE A 193 13.29 -7.85 5.64
CA ILE A 193 13.15 -6.56 4.92
C ILE A 193 12.90 -6.80 3.43
N ILE A 194 13.72 -7.64 2.81
CA ILE A 194 13.62 -7.93 1.38
C ILE A 194 12.27 -8.60 1.06
N ILE A 195 11.83 -9.53 1.90
CA ILE A 195 10.56 -10.26 1.73
C ILE A 195 9.37 -9.30 1.91
N PHE A 196 9.39 -8.46 2.95
CA PHE A 196 8.31 -7.52 3.24
C PHE A 196 8.19 -6.44 2.17
N GLU A 197 9.32 -5.90 1.70
CA GLU A 197 9.33 -4.98 0.57
C GLU A 197 8.79 -5.61 -0.71
N TYR A 198 9.14 -6.87 -0.97
CA TYR A 198 8.58 -7.61 -2.10
C TYR A 198 7.07 -7.78 -1.97
N TYR A 199 6.59 -8.17 -0.79
CA TYR A 199 5.16 -8.36 -0.53
C TYR A 199 4.36 -7.07 -0.71
N ALA A 200 4.81 -5.98 -0.09
CA ALA A 200 4.18 -4.68 -0.20
C ALA A 200 4.06 -4.21 -1.66
N LYS A 201 5.14 -4.35 -2.44
CA LYS A 201 5.16 -3.94 -3.84
C LYS A 201 4.31 -4.85 -4.73
N LYS A 202 4.27 -6.15 -4.43
CA LYS A 202 3.35 -7.08 -5.07
C LYS A 202 1.89 -6.65 -4.83
N LYS A 203 1.54 -6.25 -3.61
CA LYS A 203 0.19 -5.77 -3.25
C LYS A 203 -0.21 -4.49 -3.96
N VAL A 204 0.69 -3.51 -4.08
CA VAL A 204 0.44 -2.29 -4.86
C VAL A 204 0.29 -2.61 -6.34
N ALA A 205 1.18 -3.44 -6.90
CA ALA A 205 1.12 -3.87 -8.30
C ALA A 205 -0.13 -4.70 -8.62
N GLU A 206 -0.62 -5.49 -7.66
CA GLU A 206 -1.90 -6.19 -7.77
C GLU A 206 -3.05 -5.19 -7.85
N GLY A 207 -3.10 -4.20 -6.95
CA GLY A 207 -4.13 -3.15 -6.97
C GLY A 207 -4.15 -2.32 -8.26
N GLU A 208 -2.99 -2.08 -8.85
CA GLU A 208 -2.84 -1.42 -10.16
C GLU A 208 -3.40 -2.27 -11.32
N LYS A 209 -3.27 -3.60 -11.25
CA LYS A 209 -3.65 -4.52 -12.35
C LYS A 209 -5.11 -4.98 -12.33
N TYR A 210 -5.84 -4.80 -11.23
CA TYR A 210 -7.21 -5.28 -11.17
C TYR A 210 -8.16 -4.37 -11.97
N ASN A 211 -8.95 -4.97 -12.87
CA ASN A 211 -10.28 -4.45 -13.19
C ASN A 211 -10.93 -4.18 -11.84
N THR A 212 -11.12 -2.92 -11.47
CA THR A 212 -11.65 -2.55 -10.15
C THR A 212 -12.94 -3.34 -9.96
N TRP A 213 -12.96 -4.32 -9.07
CA TRP A 213 -14.12 -5.18 -8.83
C TRP A 213 -15.35 -4.33 -8.46
N ILE A 214 -15.10 -3.14 -7.91
CA ILE A 214 -16.02 -2.03 -7.65
C ILE A 214 -16.89 -1.69 -8.88
N LEU A 215 -16.32 -1.74 -10.08
CA LEU A 215 -16.99 -1.43 -11.35
C LEU A 215 -17.20 -2.67 -12.23
N SER A 216 -16.99 -3.88 -11.68
CA SER A 216 -17.21 -5.15 -12.36
C SER A 216 -18.68 -5.56 -12.26
N PHE A 217 -19.53 -4.99 -13.11
CA PHE A 217 -20.96 -5.30 -13.12
C PHE A 217 -21.31 -6.67 -13.75
N ASP A 218 -20.34 -7.37 -14.35
CA ASP A 218 -20.51 -8.72 -14.92
C ASP A 218 -20.48 -9.84 -13.86
N TYR A 219 -20.07 -9.56 -12.62
CA TYR A 219 -19.91 -10.61 -11.60
C TYR A 219 -21.27 -11.11 -11.06
N ASN A 220 -22.32 -10.30 -11.12
CA ASN A 220 -23.66 -10.64 -10.62
C ASN A 220 -24.58 -11.31 -11.65
N SER A 221 -24.16 -11.48 -12.91
CA SER A 221 -24.97 -12.20 -13.92
C SER A 221 -24.77 -13.71 -13.90
N LYS A 222 -23.74 -14.21 -13.18
CA LYS A 222 -23.45 -15.64 -13.01
C LYS A 222 -24.01 -16.26 -11.73
N LEU A 223 -24.72 -15.48 -10.92
CA LEU A 223 -25.39 -15.92 -9.69
C LEU A 223 -26.92 -16.02 -9.84
N LYS A 224 -27.43 -16.07 -11.08
CA LYS A 224 -28.83 -16.41 -11.39
C LYS A 224 -28.90 -17.76 -12.09
#